data_AF-A0AAI8KBA5-F1
#
_entry.id   AF-A0AAI8KBA5-F1
#
_cell.length_a   1.000
_cell.length_b   1.000
_cell.length_c   1.000
_cell.angle_alpha   90.00
_cell.angle_beta   90.00
_cell.angle_gamma   90.00
#
_symmetry.space_group_name_H-M   'P 1'
#
loop_
_entity.id
_entity.type
_entity.pdbx_description
1 polymer ?
#
loop_
_entity_poly.entity_id
_entity_poly.type
_entity_poly.pdbx_seq_one_letter_code
_entity_poly.pdbx_strand_id
1 'polypeptide(L)' 'MSEFKKGQAVIFTNPRGAECPGKYVGTTNLGQGKGGGEYLVVEVGGVEKKARARKVRAA' A
#
# COMPACT_ATOMS: atom_id res chain seq x y z
N MET A 1 15.18 1.51 0.07
CA MET A 1 14.32 2.65 0.48
C MET A 1 12.84 2.29 0.25
N SER A 2 12.26 1.58 1.23
CA SER A 2 10.84 1.53 1.61
C SER A 2 10.71 0.36 2.60
N GLU A 3 11.18 0.57 3.83
CA GLU A 3 11.19 -0.46 4.89
C GLU A 3 9.81 -0.60 5.54
N PHE A 4 8.78 -0.84 4.73
CA PHE A 4 7.53 -1.31 5.31
C PHE A 4 7.72 -2.78 5.70
N LYS A 5 7.64 -3.06 7.01
CA LYS A 5 7.71 -4.43 7.53
C LYS A 5 6.34 -5.08 7.43
N LYS A 6 6.28 -6.33 6.97
CA LYS A 6 5.02 -7.09 6.94
C LYS A 6 4.39 -7.12 8.34
N GLY A 7 3.14 -6.70 8.45
CA GLY A 7 2.41 -6.52 9.70
C GLY A 7 2.51 -5.12 10.33
N GLN A 8 3.28 -4.19 9.76
CA GLN A 8 3.38 -2.82 10.25
C GLN A 8 2.08 -2.06 10.04
N ALA A 9 1.69 -1.25 11.03
CA ALA A 9 0.56 -0.33 10.89
C ALA A 9 0.90 0.76 9.87
N VAL A 10 0.03 0.95 8.90
CA VAL A 10 0.19 1.93 7.82
C VAL A 10 -1.11 2.66 7.57
N ILE A 11 -1.01 3.90 7.11
CA ILE A 11 -2.14 4.70 6.67
C ILE A 11 -2.17 4.68 5.15
N PHE A 12 -3.25 4.13 4.60
CA PHE A 12 -3.53 4.14 3.17
C PHE A 12 -4.42 5.34 2.82
N THR A 13 -3.95 6.21 1.92
CA THR A 13 -4.78 7.28 1.38
C THR A 13 -5.56 6.77 0.17
N ASN A 14 -6.89 6.66 0.31
CA ASN A 14 -7.80 6.26 -0.76
C ASN A 14 -7.76 7.32 -1.89
N PRO A 15 -7.96 6.98 -3.19
CA PRO A 15 -8.22 7.94 -4.25
C PRO A 15 -9.23 9.07 -3.94
N ARG A 16 -10.13 8.88 -2.98
CA ARG A 16 -11.04 9.93 -2.49
C ARG A 16 -10.42 10.91 -1.48
N GLY A 17 -9.12 10.78 -1.16
CA GLY A 17 -8.41 11.60 -0.19
C GLY A 17 -8.56 11.18 1.28
N ALA A 18 -9.40 10.18 1.56
CA ALA A 18 -9.58 9.68 2.92
C ALA A 18 -8.39 8.82 3.38
N GLU A 19 -7.93 9.07 4.61
CA GLU A 19 -6.93 8.27 5.30
C GLU A 19 -7.60 7.05 5.92
N CYS A 20 -7.14 5.86 5.52
CA CYS A 20 -7.65 4.60 6.02
C CYS A 20 -6.51 3.88 6.77
N PRO A 21 -6.62 3.69 8.09
CA PRO A 21 -5.65 2.90 8.82
C PRO A 21 -5.75 1.43 8.39
N GLY A 22 -4.60 0.79 8.25
CA GLY A 22 -4.47 -0.59 7.81
C GLY A 22 -3.13 -1.19 8.22
N LYS A 23 -2.84 -2.36 7.67
CA LYS A 23 -1.58 -3.07 7.89
C LYS A 23 -0.89 -3.34 6.58
N TYR A 24 0.43 -3.21 6.57
CA TYR A 24 1.22 -3.55 5.40
C TYR A 24 1.38 -5.06 5.27
N VAL A 25 1.02 -5.61 4.12
CA VAL A 25 1.06 -7.05 3.84
C VAL A 25 2.29 -7.42 3.00
N GLY A 26 2.72 -6.56 2.08
CA GLY A 26 3.89 -6.81 1.24
C GLY A 26 3.95 -5.90 0.01
N THR A 27 4.87 -6.17 -0.90
CA THR A 27 4.96 -5.52 -2.21
C THR A 27 4.58 -6.50 -3.32
N THR A 28 3.93 -6.01 -4.37
CA THR A 28 3.72 -6.71 -5.62
C THR A 28 4.24 -5.85 -6.77
N ASN A 29 5.06 -6.43 -7.64
CA ASN A 29 5.51 -5.76 -8.85
C ASN A 29 4.69 -6.27 -10.04
N LEU A 30 4.02 -5.37 -10.76
CA LEU A 30 3.19 -5.71 -11.93
C LEU A 30 3.96 -5.74 -13.25
N GLY A 31 5.30 -5.71 -13.21
CA GLY A 31 6.17 -5.71 -14.38
C GLY A 31 6.36 -4.33 -15.02
N GLN A 32 7.08 -4.31 -16.15
CA GLN A 32 7.32 -3.09 -16.94
C GLN A 32 6.22 -2.89 -17.99
N GLY A 33 5.58 -1.71 -17.98
CA GLY A 33 4.52 -1.33 -18.92
C GLY A 33 3.67 -0.16 -18.42
N LYS A 34 2.73 0.34 -19.24
CA LYS A 34 1.76 1.35 -18.80
C LYS A 34 0.92 0.82 -17.64
N GLY A 35 1.02 1.47 -16.48
CA GLY A 35 0.35 1.05 -15.24
C GLY A 35 1.14 0.06 -14.37
N GLY A 36 2.29 -0.41 -14.84
CA GLY A 36 3.20 -1.30 -14.13
C GLY A 36 4.00 -0.64 -13.00
N GLY A 37 4.93 -1.41 -12.45
CA GLY A 37 5.80 -1.04 -11.33
C GLY A 37 5.38 -1.64 -9.99
N GLU A 38 6.06 -1.20 -8.94
CA GLU A 38 5.85 -1.67 -7.57
C GLU A 38 4.60 -1.05 -6.93
N TYR A 39 3.79 -1.91 -6.33
CA TYR A 39 2.64 -1.58 -5.51
C TYR A 39 2.82 -2.19 -4.13
N LEU A 40 2.51 -1.42 -3.09
CA LEU A 40 2.39 -1.90 -1.72
C LEU A 40 0.99 -2.51 -1.56
N VAL A 41 0.93 -3.70 -0.98
CA VAL A 41 -0.29 -4.38 -0.57
C VAL A 41 -0.54 -4.03 0.89
N VAL A 42 -1.71 -3.45 1.17
CA VAL A 42 -2.14 -3.05 2.50
C VAL A 42 -3.51 -3.64 2.79
N GLU A 43 -3.68 -4.22 3.98
CA GLU A 43 -4.95 -4.72 4.47
C GLU A 43 -5.67 -3.60 5.22
N VAL A 44 -6.82 -3.18 4.73
CA VAL A 44 -7.66 -2.14 5.33
C VAL A 44 -9.02 -2.75 5.60
N GLY A 45 -9.38 -2.90 6.88
CA GLY A 45 -10.66 -3.48 7.30
C GLY A 45 -10.89 -4.91 6.78
N GLY A 46 -9.84 -5.74 6.75
CA GLY A 46 -9.90 -7.13 6.28
C GLY A 46 -9.92 -7.29 4.75
N VAL A 47 -9.74 -6.20 4.00
CA VAL A 47 -9.64 -6.24 2.53
C VAL A 47 -8.24 -5.82 2.10
N GLU A 48 -7.59 -6.67 1.31
CA GLU A 48 -6.31 -6.35 0.69
C GLU A 48 -6.46 -5.35 -0.44
N LYS A 49 -5.70 -4.26 -0.38
CA LYS A 49 -5.67 -3.20 -1.39
C LYS A 49 -4.26 -2.99 -1.90
N LYS A 50 -4.15 -2.81 -3.22
CA LYS A 50 -2.91 -2.44 -3.88
C LYS A 50 -2.82 -0.92 -3.97
N ALA A 51 -1.75 -0.36 -3.43
CA ALA A 51 -1.51 1.06 -3.34
C ALA A 51 -0.13 1.40 -3.90
N ARG A 52 0.00 2.55 -4.56
CA ARG A 52 1.33 3.08 -4.90
C ARG A 52 2.06 3.46 -3.62
N ALA A 53 3.39 3.37 -3.61
CA ALA A 53 4.21 3.78 -2.46
C ALA A 53 3.85 5.18 -1.94
N ARG A 54 3.61 6.15 -2.83
CA ARG A 54 3.18 7.52 -2.48
C ARG A 54 1.84 7.63 -1.73
N LYS A 55 1.01 6.58 -1.74
CA LYS A 55 -0.32 6.56 -1.10
C LYS A 55 -0.33 5.78 0.22
N VAL A 56 0.82 5.28 0.65
CA VAL A 56 0.95 4.57 1.92
C VAL A 56 1.95 5.33 2.77
N ARG A 57 1.54 5.67 3.99
CA ARG A 57 2.40 6.26 5.01
C ARG A 57 2.54 5.28 6.17
N ALA A 58 3.68 5.29 6.84
CA ALA A 58 3.77 4.64 8.15
C ALA A 58 2.83 5.40 9.10
N ALA A 59 2.04 4.64 9.88
CA ALA A 59 1.22 5.20 10.95
C ALA A 59 2.09 5.62 12.13
#